data_AF-A0A6G0WMQ2-F1
#
_entry.id   AF-A0A6G0WMQ2-F1
#
_cell.length_a   1.000
_cell.length_b   1.000
_cell.length_c   1.000
_cell.angle_alpha   90.00
_cell.angle_beta   90.00
_cell.angle_gamma   90.00
#
_symmetry.space_group_name_H-M   'P 1'
#
loop_
_entity.id
_entity.type
_entity.pdbx_description
1 polymer ?
#
loop_
_entity_poly.entity_id
_entity_poly.type
_entity_poly.pdbx_seq_one_letter_code
_entity_poly.pdbx_strand_id
1 'polypeptide(L)'
;MKGLAHKFKAEHEFTLAYCPWRNGTVERLNQDILQVMRVLLLEYKLADHQWDYLLPAVQANLNQTPAASLANKSPLEVFQGREPSTVMDLVLDEDRQTVDVNVDWSKDNIKKTLLKLQESMSELHKEIVEKNHARQDKARERTSQYPACNAERGDYVLWSRVDEAHHPKLLVTWVGPYRVVEVNELSARIEHLITKEQRDSHMSRLKMYAESSFEVTEEILEHVADQGILLKVEHIAAHKFDKNRDCYYMLVHWERFESIEASWEEVTHLVRDCPVVVQAYVDALKPGKDRELLASRIKTIKAKSKA
;
A
#
# COMPACT_ATOMS: atom_id res chain seq x y z
N MET A 1 -16.65 -6.14 -4.75
CA MET A 1 -16.08 -6.99 -3.68
C MET A 1 -17.00 -7.21 -2.48
N LYS A 2 -17.57 -6.16 -1.84
CA LYS A 2 -18.45 -6.34 -0.65
C LYS A 2 -19.64 -7.29 -0.89
N GLY A 3 -20.30 -7.21 -2.05
CA GLY A 3 -21.39 -8.13 -2.41
C GLY A 3 -20.95 -9.59 -2.64
N LEU A 4 -19.66 -9.83 -2.98
CA LEU A 4 -19.10 -11.17 -3.12
C LEU A 4 -18.77 -11.75 -1.74
N ALA A 5 -18.12 -10.97 -0.89
CA ALA A 5 -17.77 -11.35 0.49
C ALA A 5 -19.01 -11.73 1.30
N HIS A 6 -20.10 -10.97 1.17
CA HIS A 6 -21.38 -11.29 1.81
C HIS A 6 -21.98 -12.63 1.33
N LYS A 7 -21.84 -12.96 0.04
CA LYS A 7 -22.32 -14.24 -0.51
C LYS A 7 -21.52 -15.43 0.02
N PHE A 8 -20.20 -15.28 0.14
CA PHE A 8 -19.31 -16.34 0.65
C PHE A 8 -19.18 -16.36 2.18
N LYS A 9 -19.89 -15.47 2.90
CA LYS A 9 -19.77 -15.28 4.35
C LYS A 9 -18.31 -15.04 4.79
N ALA A 10 -17.54 -14.35 3.95
CA ALA A 10 -16.18 -13.98 4.24
C ALA A 10 -16.14 -12.54 4.79
N GLU A 11 -15.35 -12.32 5.83
CA GLU A 11 -15.07 -10.99 6.35
C GLU A 11 -14.00 -10.33 5.47
N HIS A 12 -14.25 -9.09 5.05
CA HIS A 12 -13.31 -8.33 4.23
C HIS A 12 -12.69 -7.21 5.06
N GLU A 13 -11.52 -7.48 5.61
CA GLU A 13 -10.76 -6.53 6.42
C GLU A 13 -9.80 -5.72 5.53
N PHE A 14 -9.75 -4.40 5.76
CA PHE A 14 -8.79 -3.53 5.10
C PHE A 14 -7.66 -3.16 6.06
N THR A 15 -6.43 -3.24 5.56
CA THR A 15 -5.28 -2.66 6.24
C THR A 15 -5.23 -1.16 6.00
N LEU A 16 -4.66 -0.41 6.94
CA LEU A 16 -4.39 1.03 6.75
C LEU A 16 -3.61 1.26 5.45
N ALA A 17 -3.93 2.36 4.76
CA ALA A 17 -3.27 2.69 3.50
C ALA A 17 -1.76 2.81 3.70
N TYR A 18 -1.01 2.28 2.73
CA TYR A 18 0.45 2.29 2.70
C TYR A 18 1.13 1.72 3.96
N CYS A 19 0.51 0.70 4.58
CA CYS A 19 1.11 -0.08 5.66
C CYS A 19 1.46 -1.50 5.18
N PRO A 20 2.42 -1.65 4.23
CA PRO A 20 2.77 -2.93 3.61
C PRO A 20 3.19 -4.00 4.64
N TRP A 21 3.85 -3.57 5.72
CA TRP A 21 4.29 -4.45 6.81
C TRP A 21 3.15 -5.24 7.49
N ARG A 22 1.90 -4.73 7.48
CA ARG A 22 0.76 -5.48 8.03
C ARG A 22 0.42 -6.72 7.19
N ASN A 23 0.71 -6.68 5.88
CA ASN A 23 0.59 -7.81 4.96
C ASN A 23 1.96 -8.46 4.67
N GLY A 24 2.95 -8.26 5.55
CA GLY A 24 4.34 -8.65 5.32
C GLY A 24 4.53 -10.13 4.98
N THR A 25 3.66 -11.02 5.47
CA THR A 25 3.69 -12.45 5.12
C THR A 25 3.46 -12.69 3.63
N VAL A 26 2.45 -12.03 3.04
CA VAL A 26 2.14 -12.14 1.61
C VAL A 26 3.20 -11.44 0.77
N GLU A 27 3.69 -10.30 1.23
CA GLU A 27 4.77 -9.58 0.54
C GLU A 27 6.07 -10.38 0.48
N ARG A 28 6.43 -11.06 1.59
CA ARG A 28 7.58 -11.97 1.62
C ARG A 28 7.37 -13.15 0.67
N LEU A 29 6.19 -13.75 0.68
CA LEU A 29 5.85 -14.84 -0.24
C LEU A 29 5.95 -14.39 -1.70
N ASN A 30 5.46 -13.20 -2.03
CA ASN A 30 5.56 -12.65 -3.38
C ASN A 30 7.02 -12.45 -3.81
N GLN A 31 7.90 -12.05 -2.88
CA GLN A 31 9.33 -11.96 -3.16
C GLN A 31 9.92 -13.33 -3.47
N ASP A 32 9.55 -14.37 -2.72
CA ASP A 32 10.01 -15.75 -2.96
C ASP A 32 9.50 -16.28 -4.31
N ILE A 33 8.22 -16.06 -4.64
CA ILE A 33 7.63 -16.41 -5.94
C ILE A 33 8.41 -15.76 -7.08
N LEU A 34 8.65 -14.45 -7.01
CA LEU A 34 9.37 -13.72 -8.05
C LEU A 34 10.83 -14.19 -8.17
N GLN A 35 11.47 -14.52 -7.06
CA GLN A 35 12.83 -15.03 -7.06
C GLN A 35 12.92 -16.39 -7.77
N VAL A 36 12.06 -17.34 -7.40
CA VAL A 36 12.02 -18.67 -8.03
C VAL A 36 11.64 -18.56 -9.51
N MET A 37 10.62 -17.76 -9.84
CA MET A 37 10.21 -17.53 -11.23
C MET A 37 11.35 -16.99 -12.09
N ARG A 38 12.09 -15.99 -11.61
CA ARG A 38 13.24 -15.42 -12.35
C ARG A 38 14.31 -16.47 -12.61
N VAL A 39 14.65 -17.28 -11.61
CA VAL A 39 15.66 -18.33 -11.75
C VAL A 39 15.20 -19.37 -12.80
N LEU A 40 13.95 -19.82 -12.73
CA LEU A 40 13.44 -20.81 -13.66
C LEU A 40 13.31 -20.27 -15.09
N LEU A 41 12.87 -19.02 -15.27
CA LEU A 41 12.82 -18.39 -16.60
C LEU A 41 14.21 -18.34 -17.24
N LEU A 42 15.24 -18.00 -16.46
CA LEU A 42 16.64 -17.99 -16.92
C LEU A 42 17.14 -19.39 -17.26
N GLU A 43 16.89 -20.37 -16.40
CA GLU A 43 17.36 -21.75 -16.58
C GLU A 43 16.74 -22.39 -17.83
N TYR A 44 15.42 -22.23 -18.01
CA TYR A 44 14.70 -22.74 -19.17
C TYR A 44 14.82 -21.85 -20.41
N LYS A 45 15.53 -20.71 -20.32
CA LYS A 45 15.69 -19.72 -21.40
C LYS A 45 14.36 -19.27 -22.00
N LEU A 46 13.35 -19.13 -21.14
CA LEU A 46 12.03 -18.68 -21.51
C LEU A 46 11.97 -17.15 -21.51
N ALA A 47 11.12 -16.60 -22.36
CA ALA A 47 10.87 -15.16 -22.36
C ALA A 47 9.93 -14.78 -21.19
N ASP A 48 10.02 -13.54 -20.70
CA ASP A 48 9.28 -13.06 -19.52
C ASP A 48 7.75 -13.23 -19.62
N HIS A 49 7.19 -13.28 -20.82
CA HIS A 49 5.74 -13.45 -21.03
C HIS A 49 5.26 -14.90 -20.91
N GLN A 50 6.17 -15.87 -20.80
CA GLN A 50 5.90 -17.31 -20.73
C GLN A 50 5.97 -17.86 -19.29
N TRP A 51 5.81 -16.99 -18.30
CA TRP A 51 5.88 -17.33 -16.87
C TRP A 51 4.73 -18.26 -16.43
N ASP A 52 3.62 -18.28 -17.16
CA ASP A 52 2.42 -19.05 -16.90
C ASP A 52 2.68 -20.57 -16.94
N TYR A 53 3.55 -21.04 -17.83
CA TYR A 53 3.96 -22.45 -17.88
C TYR A 53 4.68 -22.91 -16.62
N LEU A 54 5.38 -21.99 -15.94
CA LEU A 54 6.15 -22.28 -14.73
C LEU A 54 5.30 -22.18 -13.47
N LEU A 55 4.13 -21.54 -13.52
CA LEU A 55 3.30 -21.28 -12.33
C LEU A 55 2.93 -22.55 -11.55
N PRO A 56 2.46 -23.64 -12.17
CA PRO A 56 2.14 -24.87 -11.43
C PRO A 56 3.39 -25.48 -10.77
N ALA A 57 4.54 -25.43 -11.46
CA ALA A 57 5.79 -25.95 -10.93
C ALA A 57 6.27 -25.11 -9.74
N VAL A 58 6.26 -23.78 -9.85
CA VAL A 58 6.62 -22.88 -8.74
C VAL A 58 5.69 -23.07 -7.56
N GLN A 59 4.38 -23.15 -7.78
CA GLN A 59 3.41 -23.37 -6.72
C GLN A 59 3.64 -24.71 -6.01
N ALA A 60 3.87 -25.79 -6.77
CA ALA A 60 4.15 -27.11 -6.18
C ALA A 60 5.44 -27.08 -5.34
N ASN A 61 6.51 -26.50 -5.88
CA ASN A 61 7.79 -26.37 -5.19
C ASN A 61 7.65 -25.57 -3.88
N LEU A 62 7.01 -24.39 -3.92
CA LEU A 62 6.85 -23.55 -2.73
C LEU A 62 5.99 -24.23 -1.66
N ASN A 63 4.95 -24.96 -2.05
CA ASN A 63 4.10 -25.68 -1.10
C ASN A 63 4.79 -26.88 -0.44
N GLN A 64 5.79 -27.48 -1.09
CA GLN A 64 6.57 -28.59 -0.57
C GLN A 64 7.88 -28.17 0.13
N THR A 65 8.31 -26.92 -0.05
CA THR A 65 9.57 -26.43 0.54
C THR A 65 9.36 -26.10 2.03
N PRO A 66 10.19 -26.64 2.93
CA PRO A 66 10.16 -26.26 4.34
C PRO A 66 10.45 -24.79 4.57
N ALA A 67 9.61 -24.13 5.37
CA ALA A 67 9.77 -22.71 5.70
C ALA A 67 10.17 -22.54 7.16
N ALA A 68 11.14 -21.65 7.42
CA ALA A 68 11.54 -21.34 8.78
C ALA A 68 10.35 -20.81 9.61
N SER A 69 9.45 -20.01 9.03
CA SER A 69 8.21 -19.50 9.65
C SER A 69 7.22 -20.59 10.05
N LEU A 70 7.33 -21.77 9.45
CA LEU A 70 6.49 -22.93 9.73
C LEU A 70 7.23 -23.97 10.57
N ALA A 71 8.15 -23.53 11.44
CA ALA A 71 8.96 -24.42 12.27
C ALA A 71 9.84 -25.41 11.47
N ASN A 72 10.26 -25.03 10.24
CA ASN A 72 10.94 -25.89 9.27
C ASN A 72 10.06 -27.04 8.73
N LYS A 73 8.75 -26.83 8.69
CA LYS A 73 7.79 -27.70 7.99
C LYS A 73 7.34 -27.03 6.69
N SER A 74 6.92 -27.82 5.71
CA SER A 74 6.38 -27.35 4.44
C SER A 74 4.91 -26.92 4.58
N PRO A 75 4.43 -25.95 3.78
CA PRO A 75 3.00 -25.60 3.76
C PRO A 75 2.07 -26.80 3.54
N LEU A 76 2.48 -27.77 2.72
CA LEU A 76 1.73 -28.99 2.45
C LEU A 76 1.59 -29.87 3.71
N GLU A 77 2.67 -30.05 4.48
CA GLU A 77 2.63 -30.76 5.76
C GLU A 77 1.69 -30.08 6.75
N VAL A 78 1.79 -28.75 6.86
CA VAL A 78 0.96 -27.97 7.80
C VAL A 78 -0.51 -28.01 7.41
N PHE A 79 -0.82 -28.12 6.11
CA PHE A 79 -2.18 -28.13 5.58
C PHE A 79 -2.81 -29.53 5.57
N GLN A 80 -2.06 -30.57 5.17
CA GLN A 80 -2.57 -31.92 4.95
C GLN A 80 -2.11 -32.95 6.00
N GLY A 81 -1.11 -32.63 6.82
CA GLY A 81 -0.50 -33.58 7.77
C GLY A 81 0.30 -34.69 7.09
N ARG A 82 0.80 -34.45 5.86
CA ARG A 82 1.56 -35.41 5.05
C ARG A 82 2.94 -34.88 4.76
N GLU A 83 3.94 -35.75 4.82
CA GLU A 83 5.32 -35.44 4.44
C GLU A 83 5.39 -34.98 2.96
N PRO A 84 6.29 -34.05 2.63
CA PRO A 84 6.42 -33.52 1.28
C PRO A 84 6.98 -34.61 0.37
N SER A 85 6.27 -34.90 -0.71
CA SER A 85 6.76 -35.80 -1.74
C SER A 85 7.54 -35.02 -2.77
N THR A 86 8.86 -35.20 -2.80
CA THR A 86 9.69 -34.60 -3.85
C THR A 86 9.73 -35.49 -5.09
N VAL A 87 10.01 -34.89 -6.24
CA VAL A 87 10.25 -35.65 -7.49
C VAL A 87 11.43 -36.61 -7.36
N MET A 88 12.38 -36.32 -6.48
CA MET A 88 13.51 -37.19 -6.19
C MET A 88 13.06 -38.43 -5.42
N ASP A 89 12.11 -38.30 -4.47
CA ASP A 89 11.56 -39.44 -3.76
C ASP A 89 10.86 -40.41 -4.71
N LEU A 90 10.17 -39.91 -5.75
CA LEU A 90 9.55 -40.76 -6.77
C LEU A 90 10.57 -41.55 -7.62
N VAL A 91 11.75 -40.97 -7.85
CA VAL A 91 12.80 -41.55 -8.70
C VAL A 91 13.75 -42.45 -7.91
N LEU A 92 14.00 -42.12 -6.64
CA LEU A 92 14.93 -42.80 -5.72
C LEU A 92 14.24 -43.83 -4.82
N ASP A 93 12.95 -44.10 -5.01
CA ASP A 93 12.21 -45.15 -4.30
C ASP A 93 12.70 -46.55 -4.73
N GLU A 94 13.95 -46.89 -4.36
CA GLU A 94 14.54 -48.22 -4.52
C GLU A 94 13.83 -49.22 -3.61
N ASP A 95 13.38 -48.77 -2.44
CA ASP A 95 12.51 -49.50 -1.52
C ASP A 95 11.07 -49.04 -1.74
N ARG A 96 10.42 -49.50 -2.82
CA ARG A 96 8.95 -49.47 -2.91
C ARG A 96 8.39 -50.16 -1.67
N GLN A 97 8.17 -49.42 -0.59
CA GLN A 97 7.42 -49.91 0.55
C GLN A 97 6.07 -50.28 -0.03
N THR A 98 5.84 -51.58 -0.14
CA THR A 98 4.54 -52.12 -0.50
C THR A 98 3.59 -51.55 0.53
N VAL A 99 2.80 -50.56 0.13
CA VAL A 99 1.73 -50.01 0.96
C VAL A 99 0.93 -51.23 1.41
N ASP A 100 0.93 -51.50 2.71
CA ASP A 100 0.34 -52.70 3.26
C ASP A 100 -1.15 -52.69 2.86
N VAL A 101 -1.53 -53.57 1.94
CA VAL A 101 -2.86 -53.56 1.31
C VAL A 101 -3.94 -53.95 2.33
N ASN A 102 -3.53 -54.45 3.51
CA ASN A 102 -4.40 -54.87 4.59
C ASN A 102 -4.75 -53.73 5.55
N VAL A 103 -5.23 -52.59 5.01
CA VAL A 103 -5.77 -51.50 5.82
C VAL A 103 -7.20 -51.84 6.22
N ASP A 104 -7.49 -51.88 7.51
CA ASP A 104 -8.86 -52.02 8.01
C ASP A 104 -9.66 -50.74 7.75
N TRP A 105 -10.57 -50.80 6.78
CA TRP A 105 -11.50 -49.72 6.41
C TRP A 105 -12.76 -49.67 7.27
N SER A 106 -12.79 -50.36 8.42
CA SER A 106 -13.89 -50.26 9.37
C SER A 106 -14.12 -48.81 9.83
N LYS A 107 -15.40 -48.43 9.98
CA LYS A 107 -15.82 -47.10 10.42
C LYS A 107 -15.18 -46.68 11.74
N ASP A 108 -14.93 -47.64 12.64
CA ASP A 108 -14.34 -47.38 13.94
C ASP A 108 -12.84 -47.13 13.85
N ASN A 109 -12.15 -47.81 12.93
CA ASN A 109 -10.72 -47.56 12.68
C ASN A 109 -10.52 -46.19 12.01
N ILE A 110 -11.36 -45.84 11.02
CA ILE A 110 -11.33 -44.53 10.37
C ILE A 110 -11.56 -43.39 11.39
N LYS A 111 -12.50 -43.55 12.32
CA LYS A 111 -12.72 -42.55 13.39
C LYS A 111 -11.51 -42.41 14.30
N LYS A 112 -10.90 -43.53 14.69
CA LYS A 112 -9.70 -43.53 15.55
C LYS A 112 -8.51 -42.88 14.84
N THR A 113 -8.27 -43.16 13.56
CA THR A 113 -7.17 -42.56 12.80
C THR A 113 -7.40 -41.06 12.56
N LEU A 114 -8.64 -40.65 12.29
CA LEU A 114 -8.99 -39.24 12.14
C LEU A 114 -8.78 -38.45 13.44
N LEU A 115 -9.18 -39.00 14.58
CA LEU A 115 -8.94 -38.37 15.89
C LEU A 115 -7.45 -38.22 16.18
N LYS A 116 -6.65 -39.26 15.92
CA LYS A 116 -5.19 -39.20 16.05
C LYS A 116 -4.57 -38.14 15.14
N LEU A 117 -5.03 -38.04 13.89
CA LEU A 117 -4.57 -37.02 12.95
C LEU A 117 -4.93 -35.61 13.42
N GLN A 118 -6.13 -35.43 13.99
CA GLN A 118 -6.56 -34.15 14.54
C GLN A 118 -5.70 -33.73 15.73
N GLU A 119 -5.39 -34.66 16.64
CA GLU A 119 -4.48 -34.43 17.76
C GLU A 119 -3.08 -34.04 17.27
N SER A 120 -2.48 -34.82 16.35
CA SER A 120 -1.15 -34.52 15.82
C SER A 120 -1.08 -33.18 15.07
N MET A 121 -2.13 -32.84 14.32
CA MET A 121 -2.23 -31.55 13.62
C MET A 121 -2.35 -30.38 14.61
N SER A 122 -3.11 -30.56 15.69
CA SER A 122 -3.27 -29.55 16.73
C SER A 122 -1.95 -29.25 17.46
N GLU A 123 -1.16 -30.29 17.75
CA GLU A 123 0.17 -30.16 18.34
C GLU A 123 1.13 -29.46 17.38
N LEU A 124 1.10 -29.84 16.10
CA LEU A 124 1.89 -29.22 15.05
C LEU A 124 1.59 -27.72 14.92
N HIS A 125 0.31 -27.34 14.87
CA HIS A 125 -0.09 -25.93 14.79
C HIS A 125 0.29 -25.15 16.05
N LYS A 126 0.17 -25.77 17.23
CA LYS A 126 0.60 -25.17 18.49
C LYS A 126 2.10 -24.85 18.49
N GLU A 127 2.94 -25.79 18.04
CA GLU A 127 4.39 -25.60 17.94
C GLU A 127 4.75 -24.43 16.99
N ILE A 128 4.06 -24.32 15.86
CA ILE A 128 4.28 -23.24 14.88
C ILE A 128 3.90 -21.88 15.48
N VAL A 129 2.76 -21.81 16.16
CA VAL A 129 2.28 -20.60 16.82
C VAL A 129 3.28 -20.15 17.90
N GLU A 130 3.75 -21.05 18.75
CA GLU A 130 4.74 -20.75 19.79
C GLU A 130 6.07 -20.22 19.21
N LYS A 131 6.60 -20.87 18.16
CA LYS A 131 7.82 -20.40 17.48
C LYS A 131 7.64 -19.04 16.82
N ASN A 132 6.47 -18.77 16.25
CA ASN A 132 6.16 -17.48 15.63
C ASN A 132 6.00 -16.37 16.67
N HIS A 133 5.34 -16.63 17.80
CA HIS A 133 5.30 -15.70 18.93
C HIS A 133 6.70 -15.39 19.45
N ALA A 134 7.54 -16.40 19.71
CA ALA A 134 8.90 -16.18 20.19
C ALA A 134 9.75 -15.35 19.20
N ARG A 135 9.52 -15.47 17.90
CA ARG A 135 10.17 -14.63 16.88
C ARG A 135 9.63 -13.20 16.90
N GLN A 136 8.32 -13.04 17.05
CA GLN A 136 7.69 -11.73 17.13
C GLN A 136 8.16 -10.98 18.38
N ASP A 137 8.31 -11.66 19.52
CA ASP A 137 8.79 -11.07 20.76
C ASP A 137 10.25 -10.63 20.63
N LYS A 138 11.12 -11.46 20.04
CA LYS A 138 12.50 -11.05 19.70
C LYS A 138 12.55 -9.85 18.75
N ALA A 139 11.64 -9.77 17.79
CA ALA A 139 11.55 -8.63 16.89
C ALA A 139 11.07 -7.37 17.63
N ARG A 140 10.12 -7.51 18.56
CA ARG A 140 9.64 -6.41 19.43
C ARG A 140 10.74 -5.90 20.34
N GLU A 141 11.51 -6.78 20.98
CA GLU A 141 12.66 -6.39 21.82
C GLU A 141 13.68 -5.57 21.05
N ARG A 142 14.01 -5.97 19.81
CA ARG A 142 14.91 -5.21 18.93
C ARG A 142 14.32 -3.86 18.51
N THR A 143 13.00 -3.77 18.41
CA THR A 143 12.30 -2.54 17.99
C THR A 143 12.06 -1.59 19.16
N SER A 144 12.00 -2.10 20.40
CA SER A 144 11.88 -1.32 21.64
C SER A 144 13.04 -0.32 21.83
N GLN A 145 14.18 -0.58 21.18
CA GLN A 145 15.32 0.33 21.18
C GLN A 145 15.06 1.64 20.41
N TYR A 146 14.06 1.67 19.53
CA TYR A 146 13.65 2.90 18.85
C TYR A 146 12.58 3.63 19.68
N PRO A 147 12.75 4.94 19.94
CA PRO A 147 11.74 5.70 20.65
C PRO A 147 10.42 5.64 19.87
N ALA A 148 9.39 5.07 20.49
CA ALA A 148 8.03 5.19 19.99
C ALA A 148 7.67 6.68 19.95
N CYS A 149 6.96 7.09 18.90
CA CYS A 149 6.42 8.44 18.81
C CYS A 149 5.39 8.59 19.95
N ASN A 150 5.80 9.15 21.09
CA ASN A 150 4.94 9.40 22.24
C ASN A 150 4.10 10.66 21.99
N ALA A 151 3.35 10.68 20.90
CA ALA A 151 2.43 11.76 20.61
C ALA A 151 1.21 11.63 21.52
N GLU A 152 0.92 12.67 22.29
CA GLU A 152 -0.29 12.80 23.09
C GLU A 152 -1.35 13.62 22.34
N ARG A 153 -2.58 13.60 22.86
CA ARG A 153 -3.68 14.36 22.28
C ARG A 153 -3.38 15.86 22.38
N GLY A 154 -3.33 16.54 21.24
CA GLY A 154 -3.03 17.97 21.14
C GLY A 154 -1.61 18.28 20.67
N ASP A 155 -0.73 17.29 20.57
CA ASP A 155 0.62 17.49 20.05
C ASP A 155 0.65 17.77 18.55
N TYR A 156 1.72 18.42 18.11
CA TYR A 156 1.99 18.69 16.71
C TYR A 156 2.96 17.67 16.13
N VAL A 157 2.57 17.05 15.02
CA VAL A 157 3.33 16.01 14.34
C VAL A 157 3.53 16.33 12.86
N LEU A 158 4.66 15.92 12.31
CA LEU A 158 4.88 15.85 10.88
C LEU A 158 4.38 14.51 10.36
N TRP A 159 3.70 14.53 9.23
CA TRP A 159 3.17 13.37 8.54
C TRP A 159 4.00 13.04 7.30
N SER A 160 4.36 11.77 7.12
CA SER A 160 5.05 11.33 5.91
C SER A 160 4.11 11.16 4.73
N ARG A 161 4.30 12.01 3.72
CA ARG A 161 3.66 11.92 2.41
C ARG A 161 4.54 11.10 1.47
N VAL A 162 3.92 10.18 0.73
CA VAL A 162 4.56 9.45 -0.36
C VAL A 162 3.94 9.98 -1.65
N ASP A 163 4.61 10.90 -2.31
CA ASP A 163 4.18 11.42 -3.62
C ASP A 163 4.64 10.49 -4.73
N GLU A 164 3.73 9.67 -5.26
CA GLU A 164 4.01 8.86 -6.46
C GLU A 164 4.22 9.72 -7.71
N ALA A 165 3.70 10.95 -7.73
CA ALA A 165 3.67 11.81 -8.92
C ALA A 165 4.93 12.67 -9.13
N HIS A 166 5.70 12.96 -8.08
CA HIS A 166 6.79 13.96 -8.12
C HIS A 166 8.16 13.44 -7.68
N HIS A 167 8.25 12.31 -6.98
CA HIS A 167 9.54 11.81 -6.47
C HIS A 167 9.73 10.30 -6.68
N PRO A 168 10.97 9.84 -6.95
CA PRO A 168 11.27 8.42 -7.09
C PRO A 168 10.95 7.65 -5.80
N LYS A 169 10.55 6.39 -5.96
CA LYS A 169 9.89 5.41 -5.05
C LYS A 169 10.45 5.21 -3.61
N LEU A 170 11.32 6.06 -3.09
CA LEU A 170 11.95 5.93 -1.77
C LEU A 170 12.14 7.26 -1.01
N LEU A 171 11.80 8.41 -1.60
CA LEU A 171 11.88 9.69 -0.90
C LEU A 171 10.57 9.96 -0.15
N VAL A 172 10.66 9.97 1.16
CA VAL A 172 9.56 10.33 2.06
C VAL A 172 9.66 11.82 2.35
N THR A 173 8.65 12.60 1.97
CA THR A 173 8.54 14.01 2.34
C THR A 173 7.72 14.14 3.61
N TRP A 174 8.29 14.79 4.63
CA TRP A 174 7.59 15.08 5.87
C TRP A 174 6.85 16.41 5.71
N VAL A 175 5.53 16.38 5.84
CA VAL A 175 4.63 17.53 5.69
C VAL A 175 3.96 17.80 7.02
N GLY A 176 3.81 19.07 7.40
CA GLY A 176 3.20 19.51 8.65
C GLY A 176 3.85 20.79 9.19
N PRO A 177 3.43 21.25 10.36
CA PRO A 177 2.76 20.51 11.44
C PRO A 177 1.26 20.19 11.25
N TYR A 178 0.86 19.00 11.72
CA TYR A 178 -0.53 18.55 11.91
C TYR A 178 -0.81 18.42 13.41
N ARG A 179 -2.06 18.61 13.84
CA ARG A 179 -2.47 18.42 15.24
C ARG A 179 -3.02 17.01 15.46
N VAL A 180 -2.61 16.33 16.53
CA VAL A 180 -3.12 15.02 16.90
C VAL A 180 -4.47 15.17 17.63
N VAL A 181 -5.53 14.58 17.08
CA VAL A 181 -6.90 14.62 17.64
C VAL A 181 -7.15 13.41 18.54
N GLU A 182 -6.77 12.23 18.06
CA GLU A 182 -6.94 10.94 18.75
C GLU A 182 -5.72 10.06 18.54
N VAL A 183 -5.33 9.34 19.59
CA VAL A 183 -4.22 8.37 19.56
C VAL A 183 -4.80 6.99 19.84
N ASN A 184 -4.65 6.08 18.89
CA ASN A 184 -4.92 4.65 19.04
C ASN A 184 -3.59 3.90 19.22
N GLU A 185 -3.64 2.62 19.59
CA GLU A 185 -2.45 1.79 19.92
C GLU A 185 -1.33 1.80 18.86
N LEU A 186 -1.66 1.89 17.58
CA LEU A 186 -0.70 1.86 16.46
C LEU A 186 -0.96 2.94 15.38
N SER A 187 -1.97 3.78 15.58
CA SER A 187 -2.37 4.81 14.62
C SER A 187 -2.86 6.04 15.34
N ALA A 188 -2.70 7.21 14.74
CA ALA A 188 -3.27 8.44 15.26
C ALA A 188 -4.09 9.13 14.19
N ARG A 189 -5.18 9.77 14.62
CA ARG A 189 -5.97 10.69 13.80
C ARG A 189 -5.33 12.06 13.88
N ILE A 190 -4.81 12.52 12.75
CA ILE A 190 -4.17 13.81 12.59
C ILE A 190 -5.13 14.77 11.88
N GLU A 191 -5.09 16.03 12.27
CA GLU A 191 -5.89 17.12 11.70
C GLU A 191 -4.97 18.19 11.13
N HIS A 192 -5.26 18.60 9.90
CA HIS A 192 -4.53 19.67 9.25
C HIS A 192 -4.91 21.03 9.87
N LEU A 193 -3.92 21.90 10.13
CA LEU A 193 -4.15 23.17 10.84
C LEU A 193 -5.08 24.14 10.09
N ILE A 194 -4.89 24.26 8.77
CA ILE A 194 -5.65 25.15 7.88
C ILE A 194 -6.97 24.51 7.43
N THR A 195 -6.92 23.38 6.72
CA THR A 195 -8.11 22.76 6.11
C THR A 195 -9.04 22.09 7.11
N LYS A 196 -8.57 21.79 8.33
CA LYS A 196 -9.25 20.97 9.36
C LYS A 196 -9.62 19.56 8.86
N GLU A 197 -8.98 19.10 7.79
CA GLU A 197 -9.19 17.75 7.28
C GLU A 197 -8.55 16.74 8.24
N GLN A 198 -9.32 15.72 8.64
CA GLN A 198 -8.86 14.65 9.52
C GLN A 198 -8.41 13.44 8.71
N ARG A 199 -7.29 12.84 9.10
CA ARG A 199 -6.72 11.65 8.45
C ARG A 199 -6.19 10.68 9.49
N ASP A 200 -6.39 9.39 9.23
CA ASP A 200 -5.84 8.32 10.06
C ASP A 200 -4.48 7.88 9.50
N SER A 201 -3.43 7.95 10.31
CA SER A 201 -2.07 7.56 9.92
C SER A 201 -1.43 6.65 10.98
N HIS A 202 -0.57 5.72 10.54
CA HIS A 202 0.20 4.87 11.45
C HIS A 202 1.27 5.69 12.20
N MET A 203 1.60 5.32 13.44
CA MET A 203 2.56 6.08 14.26
C MET A 203 3.98 6.15 13.67
N SER A 204 4.41 5.12 12.93
CA SER A 204 5.70 5.14 12.21
C SER A 204 5.79 6.19 11.10
N ARG A 205 4.63 6.69 10.64
CA ARG A 205 4.51 7.75 9.64
C ARG A 205 4.35 9.13 10.24
N LEU A 206 4.47 9.23 11.56
CA LEU A 206 4.37 10.46 12.32
C LEU A 206 5.71 10.71 13.00
N LYS A 207 6.17 11.95 12.92
CA LYS A 207 7.35 12.42 13.64
C LYS A 207 6.92 13.56 14.53
N MET A 208 7.25 13.50 15.82
CA MET A 208 7.00 14.59 16.76
C MET A 208 7.65 15.88 16.22
N TYR A 209 6.84 16.93 16.13
CA TYR A 209 7.30 18.27 15.79
C TYR A 209 7.40 19.12 17.05
N ALA A 210 6.30 19.24 17.80
CA ALA A 210 6.23 20.04 19.02
C ALA A 210 5.12 19.53 19.95
N GLU A 211 5.24 19.85 21.24
CA GLU A 211 4.24 19.55 22.27
C GLU A 211 2.98 20.42 22.12
N SER A 212 1.89 20.06 22.79
CA SER A 212 0.63 20.81 22.80
C SER A 212 0.74 22.27 23.28
N SER A 213 1.83 22.62 23.96
CA SER A 213 2.16 23.98 24.41
C SER A 213 2.66 24.90 23.29
N PHE A 214 2.86 24.36 22.08
CA PHE A 214 3.38 25.10 20.95
C PHE A 214 2.36 26.13 20.42
N GLU A 215 2.76 27.39 20.44
CA GLU A 215 1.99 28.49 19.87
C GLU A 215 2.11 28.46 18.35
N VAL A 216 0.98 28.22 17.68
CA VAL A 216 0.90 28.27 16.21
C VAL A 216 0.94 29.73 15.78
N THR A 217 2.10 30.21 15.35
CA THR A 217 2.27 31.56 14.78
C THR A 217 1.79 31.61 13.33
N GLU A 218 1.49 32.81 12.84
CA GLU A 218 1.10 33.04 11.43
C GLU A 218 2.16 32.55 10.45
N GLU A 219 3.45 32.71 10.76
CA GLU A 219 4.56 32.22 9.94
C GLU A 219 4.53 30.69 9.73
N ILE A 220 4.05 29.94 10.73
CA ILE A 220 3.95 28.48 10.65
C ILE A 220 2.73 28.08 9.83
N LEU A 221 1.64 28.84 9.92
CA LEU A 221 0.48 28.64 9.07
C LEU A 221 0.82 28.92 7.60
N GLU A 222 1.57 29.99 7.32
CA GLU A 222 2.09 30.30 5.98
C GLU A 222 3.02 29.19 5.48
N HIS A 223 3.98 28.74 6.31
CA HIS A 223 4.87 27.65 5.94
C HIS A 223 4.12 26.35 5.65
N VAL A 224 3.09 26.03 6.43
CA VAL A 224 2.24 24.85 6.19
C VAL A 224 1.43 25.01 4.90
N ALA A 225 0.95 26.22 4.59
CA ALA A 225 0.29 26.51 3.32
C ALA A 225 1.21 26.25 2.12
N ASP A 226 2.48 26.67 2.23
CA ASP A 226 3.50 26.53 1.19
C ASP A 226 3.99 25.09 0.97
N GLN A 227 3.78 24.17 1.92
CA GLN A 227 4.20 22.76 1.80
C GLN A 227 3.36 21.90 0.83
N GLY A 228 2.72 22.54 -0.16
CA GLY A 228 2.02 21.86 -1.24
C GLY A 228 0.70 21.25 -0.78
N ILE A 229 -0.06 22.01 0.03
CA ILE A 229 -1.49 21.74 0.22
C ILE A 229 -2.14 21.79 -1.16
N LEU A 230 -2.89 20.74 -1.50
CA LEU A 230 -3.79 20.77 -2.64
C LEU A 230 -4.93 21.72 -2.31
N LEU A 231 -4.70 23.01 -2.57
CA LEU A 231 -5.72 24.03 -2.50
C LEU A 231 -6.76 23.73 -3.57
N LYS A 232 -8.02 23.66 -3.17
CA LYS A 232 -9.11 23.52 -4.12
C LYS A 232 -9.29 24.85 -4.85
N VAL A 233 -9.42 24.78 -6.16
CA VAL A 233 -9.77 25.95 -6.97
C VAL A 233 -11.25 26.22 -6.82
N GLU A 234 -11.62 27.42 -6.36
CA GLU A 234 -13.01 27.86 -6.29
C GLU A 234 -13.51 28.24 -7.68
N HIS A 235 -12.80 29.16 -8.34
CA HIS A 235 -13.06 29.54 -9.72
C HIS A 235 -11.83 30.21 -10.35
N ILE A 236 -11.84 30.33 -11.67
CA ILE A 236 -10.81 31.05 -12.43
C ILE A 236 -11.37 32.43 -12.79
N ALA A 237 -10.69 33.49 -12.39
CA ALA A 237 -11.16 34.87 -12.55
C ALA A 237 -10.71 35.49 -13.89
N ALA A 238 -9.47 35.22 -14.31
CA ALA A 238 -8.89 35.82 -15.51
C ALA A 238 -7.90 34.88 -16.19
N HIS A 239 -7.55 35.18 -17.44
CA HIS A 239 -6.44 34.54 -18.14
C HIS A 239 -5.59 35.60 -18.85
N LYS A 240 -4.29 35.33 -18.96
CA LYS A 240 -3.32 36.19 -19.63
C LYS A 240 -2.40 35.32 -20.47
N PHE A 241 -2.10 35.77 -21.68
CA PHE A 241 -1.06 35.18 -22.51
C PHE A 241 0.26 35.93 -22.30
N ASP A 242 1.32 35.22 -21.92
CA ASP A 242 2.66 35.80 -21.85
C ASP A 242 3.45 35.45 -23.11
N LYS A 243 3.77 36.50 -23.90
CA LYS A 243 4.52 36.36 -25.16
C LYS A 243 5.96 35.89 -24.96
N ASN A 244 6.54 36.13 -23.78
CA ASN A 244 7.94 35.79 -23.51
C ASN A 244 8.13 34.30 -23.22
N ARG A 245 7.13 33.65 -22.64
CA ARG A 245 7.18 32.23 -22.25
C ARG A 245 6.36 31.32 -23.16
N ASP A 246 5.63 31.87 -24.13
CA ASP A 246 4.66 31.15 -25.00
C ASP A 246 3.65 30.30 -24.20
N CYS A 247 3.29 30.78 -23.01
CA CYS A 247 2.41 30.09 -22.06
C CYS A 247 1.23 30.98 -21.65
N TYR A 248 0.09 30.32 -21.41
CA TYR A 248 -1.06 30.95 -20.78
C TYR A 248 -0.95 30.82 -19.26
N TYR A 249 -1.23 31.91 -18.58
CA TYR A 249 -1.44 31.95 -17.14
C TYR A 249 -2.92 32.21 -16.86
N MET A 250 -3.45 31.57 -15.82
CA MET A 250 -4.81 31.78 -15.32
C MET A 250 -4.73 32.31 -13.90
N LEU A 251 -5.54 33.32 -13.60
CA LEU A 251 -5.71 33.84 -12.25
C LEU A 251 -6.68 32.92 -11.52
N VAL A 252 -6.13 32.14 -10.60
CA VAL A 252 -6.85 31.13 -9.83
C VAL A 252 -7.29 31.73 -8.51
N HIS A 253 -8.58 31.61 -8.23
CA HIS A 253 -9.15 31.96 -6.94
C HIS A 253 -9.31 30.68 -6.13
N TRP A 254 -8.74 30.66 -4.93
CA TRP A 254 -8.61 29.45 -4.10
C TRP A 254 -9.75 29.37 -3.09
N GLU A 255 -10.33 28.18 -2.93
CA GLU A 255 -11.46 27.94 -2.02
C GLU A 255 -11.05 28.26 -0.58
N ARG A 256 -11.81 29.14 0.07
CA ARG A 256 -11.59 29.65 1.45
C ARG A 256 -10.46 30.67 1.61
N PHE A 257 -9.94 31.23 0.51
CA PHE A 257 -8.99 32.35 0.54
C PHE A 257 -9.65 33.64 0.04
N GLU A 258 -9.11 34.79 0.42
CA GLU A 258 -9.66 36.07 -0.01
C GLU A 258 -9.22 36.40 -1.44
N SER A 259 -9.98 37.25 -2.14
CA SER A 259 -9.70 37.62 -3.54
C SER A 259 -8.36 38.31 -3.77
N ILE A 260 -7.71 38.79 -2.71
CA ILE A 260 -6.37 39.39 -2.78
C ILE A 260 -5.25 38.34 -2.90
N GLU A 261 -5.54 37.09 -2.51
CA GLU A 261 -4.59 35.97 -2.52
C GLU A 261 -4.66 35.14 -3.81
N ALA A 262 -5.39 35.63 -4.82
CA ALA A 262 -5.47 34.98 -6.13
C ALA A 262 -4.09 34.98 -6.83
N SER A 263 -3.63 33.79 -7.22
CA SER A 263 -2.31 33.61 -7.85
C SER A 263 -2.42 33.31 -9.35
N TRP A 264 -1.39 33.68 -10.11
CA TRP A 264 -1.30 33.39 -11.54
C TRP A 264 -0.60 32.04 -11.76
N GLU A 265 -1.37 31.02 -12.12
CA GLU A 265 -0.88 29.65 -12.34
C GLU A 265 -0.79 29.31 -13.83
N GLU A 266 0.16 28.45 -14.18
CA GLU A 266 0.35 28.01 -15.57
C GLU A 266 -0.75 27.03 -15.99
N VAL A 267 -1.30 27.22 -17.19
CA VAL A 267 -2.38 26.36 -17.71
C VAL A 267 -1.98 24.90 -17.85
N THR A 268 -0.69 24.61 -18.08
CA THR A 268 -0.18 23.23 -18.16
C THR A 268 -0.37 22.47 -16.84
N HIS A 269 -0.08 23.10 -15.70
CA HIS A 269 -0.29 22.54 -14.37
C HIS A 269 -1.79 22.40 -14.08
N LEU A 270 -2.59 23.44 -14.34
CA LEU A 270 -4.03 23.41 -14.08
C LEU A 270 -4.79 22.38 -14.90
N VAL A 271 -4.38 22.11 -16.14
CA VAL A 271 -5.00 21.07 -16.98
C VAL A 271 -4.66 19.66 -16.47
N ARG A 272 -3.48 19.48 -15.85
CA ARG A 272 -3.08 18.22 -15.24
C ARG A 272 -3.85 17.99 -13.93
N ASP A 273 -3.93 19.00 -13.08
CA ASP A 273 -4.40 18.86 -11.71
C ASP A 273 -5.92 19.07 -11.57
N CYS A 274 -6.51 20.01 -12.32
CA CYS A 274 -7.93 20.38 -12.24
C CYS A 274 -8.59 20.56 -13.62
N PRO A 275 -8.63 19.51 -14.48
CA PRO A 275 -9.10 19.64 -15.86
C PRO A 275 -10.57 20.08 -16.00
N VAL A 276 -11.40 19.81 -15.00
CA VAL A 276 -12.84 20.12 -15.01
C VAL A 276 -13.09 21.62 -14.82
N VAL A 277 -12.39 22.25 -13.87
CA VAL A 277 -12.53 23.68 -13.57
C VAL A 277 -12.04 24.53 -14.75
N VAL A 278 -10.92 24.13 -15.35
CA VAL A 278 -10.38 24.80 -16.55
C VAL A 278 -11.36 24.69 -17.73
N GLN A 279 -12.01 23.54 -17.93
CA GLN A 279 -13.01 23.38 -18.98
C GLN A 279 -14.24 24.26 -18.74
N ALA A 280 -14.75 24.29 -17.50
CA ALA A 280 -15.88 25.14 -17.15
C ALA A 280 -15.59 26.63 -17.42
N TYR A 281 -14.37 27.10 -17.12
CA TYR A 281 -13.96 28.47 -17.43
C TYR A 281 -13.90 28.75 -18.95
N VAL A 282 -13.35 27.82 -19.73
CA VAL A 282 -13.29 27.94 -21.20
C VAL A 282 -14.67 27.95 -21.84
N ASP A 283 -15.61 27.19 -21.28
CA ASP A 283 -16.98 27.14 -21.78
C ASP A 283 -17.77 28.41 -21.44
N ALA A 284 -17.47 29.04 -20.30
CA ALA A 284 -18.05 30.32 -19.87
C ALA A 284 -17.50 31.54 -20.61
N LEU A 285 -16.36 31.43 -21.29
CA LEU A 285 -15.75 32.52 -22.05
C LEU A 285 -16.57 32.89 -23.30
N LYS A 286 -16.65 34.21 -23.58
CA LYS A 286 -17.30 34.73 -24.80
C LYS A 286 -16.62 34.15 -26.06
N PRO A 287 -17.39 33.84 -27.12
CA PRO A 287 -16.81 33.34 -28.36
C PRO A 287 -15.89 34.40 -28.98
N GLY A 288 -14.63 34.03 -29.20
CA GLY A 288 -13.58 34.90 -29.73
C GLY A 288 -12.31 34.11 -30.03
N LYS A 289 -11.36 34.74 -30.74
CA LYS A 289 -10.09 34.12 -31.14
C LYS A 289 -9.30 33.56 -29.96
N ASP A 290 -9.36 34.25 -28.81
CA ASP A 290 -8.65 33.83 -27.59
C ASP A 290 -9.20 32.53 -27.00
N ARG A 291 -10.53 32.31 -27.07
CA ARG A 291 -11.17 31.06 -26.63
C ARG A 291 -10.73 29.87 -27.48
N GLU A 292 -10.68 30.05 -28.80
CA GLU A 292 -10.29 28.99 -29.74
C GLU A 292 -8.81 28.62 -29.57
N LEU A 293 -7.94 29.61 -29.41
CA LEU A 293 -6.51 29.38 -29.19
C LEU A 293 -6.27 28.62 -27.87
N LEU A 294 -6.91 29.05 -26.79
CA LEU A 294 -6.78 28.45 -25.47
C LEU A 294 -7.35 27.02 -25.43
N ALA A 295 -8.51 26.79 -26.05
CA ALA A 295 -9.10 25.46 -26.19
C ALA A 295 -8.21 24.50 -27.03
N SER A 296 -7.58 24.99 -28.10
CA SER A 296 -6.66 24.19 -28.92
C SER A 296 -5.39 23.79 -28.15
N ARG A 297 -4.86 24.69 -27.31
CA ARG A 297 -3.67 24.44 -26.50
C ARG A 297 -3.97 23.45 -25.37
N ILE A 298 -5.13 23.55 -24.71
CA ILE A 298 -5.58 22.57 -23.71
C ILE A 298 -5.72 21.17 -24.33
N LYS A 299 -6.28 21.05 -25.54
CA LYS A 299 -6.36 19.76 -26.24
C LYS A 299 -4.98 19.16 -26.51
N THR A 300 -4.03 19.99 -26.94
CA THR A 300 -2.63 19.57 -27.16
C THR A 300 -1.96 19.11 -25.87
N ILE A 301 -2.17 19.81 -24.76
CA ILE A 301 -1.62 19.45 -23.44
C ILE A 301 -2.22 18.13 -22.93
N LYS A 302 -3.55 17.94 -23.05
CA LYS A 302 -4.22 16.67 -22.68
C LYS A 302 -3.75 15.49 -23.53
N ALA A 303 -3.40 15.72 -24.79
CA ALA A 303 -2.85 14.68 -25.66
C ALA A 303 -1.44 14.27 -25.24
N LYS A 304 -0.59 15.23 -24.83
CA LYS A 304 0.76 14.97 -24.34
C LYS A 304 0.80 14.31 -22.96
N SER A 305 -0.18 14.53 -22.09
CA SER A 305 -0.22 13.90 -20.75
C SER A 305 -0.73 12.46 -20.75
N LYS A 306 -1.28 11.97 -21.88
CA LYS A 306 -1.79 10.59 -22.04
C LYS A 306 -0.81 9.65 -22.76
N ALA A 307 0.24 10.20 -23.36
CA ALA A 307 1.34 9.45 -23.98
C ALA A 307 2.42 9.18 -22.94
#